data_AF-A0AAV3XGH7-F1
#
_entry.id   AF-A0AAV3XGH7-F1
#
_cell.length_a   1.000
_cell.length_b   1.000
_cell.length_c   1.000
_cell.angle_alpha   90.00
_cell.angle_beta   90.00
_cell.angle_gamma   90.00
#
_symmetry.space_group_name_H-M   'P 1'
#
loop_
_entity.id
_entity.type
_entity.pdbx_description
1 polymer ?
#
loop_
_entity_poly.entity_id
_entity_poly.type
_entity_poly.pdbx_seq_one_letter_code
_entity_poly.pdbx_strand_id
1 'polypeptide(L)'
;MIALINLILVFFDLSYIPWRDFYLQYTPKLTQVYDQVKGIEPHRDTQRYLNQVNALSAQLKQTNLDSPEVETSLGELRLLSNRLIEENPFALADKSGQLEKIKNLIRDRTHKNSIHAAFDTLWSQAYLSQAGWQKELDFFNTEVKPLMETNYYRGLGINGKFLDDFWQLDLPFVTLFALDSLVRTIAISRRNPQLNLLEAMLRRWYDIFLMFPFGRWVRVIPVTIRLQQTDLINLEPIRQQINRDFVANFAGEMTEVVGVEIVNQMQEAIGRGDATRWLFQSSSRRAYITVNNTDELQAIASRLIYLSVYDVLPKIQPELQALVHQIIEIILKQSPIYQQFKNLPGLNQLPHQLSENLAKSLSQTTQNTLETALEDPEFIALTARLVKKFQTALEFELQKQENTQELQALLVDMLEEIKINYVKGIEEKGVEEILEESSQLRQIARK
;
A
#
# COMPACT_ATOMS: atom_id res chain seq x y z
N MET A 1 -5.80 10.05 -24.75
CA MET A 1 -6.59 9.78 -25.98
C MET A 1 -6.33 8.40 -26.59
N ILE A 2 -5.13 8.06 -27.08
CA ILE A 2 -4.88 6.74 -27.73
C ILE A 2 -5.20 5.55 -26.82
N ALA A 3 -4.80 5.61 -25.54
CA ALA A 3 -5.10 4.56 -24.57
C ALA A 3 -6.61 4.38 -24.31
N LEU A 4 -7.40 5.46 -24.39
CA LEU A 4 -8.87 5.40 -24.28
C LEU A 4 -9.49 4.71 -25.52
N ILE A 5 -8.99 5.03 -26.72
CA ILE A 5 -9.43 4.39 -27.97
C ILE A 5 -9.17 2.88 -27.91
N ASN A 6 -7.97 2.49 -27.47
CA ASN A 6 -7.64 1.07 -27.29
C ASN A 6 -8.55 0.41 -26.25
N LEU A 7 -8.86 1.09 -25.14
CA LEU A 7 -9.75 0.56 -24.12
C LEU A 7 -11.18 0.34 -24.64
N ILE A 8 -11.71 1.29 -25.42
CA ILE A 8 -13.02 1.15 -26.08
C ILE A 8 -13.00 -0.05 -27.04
N LEU A 9 -11.94 -0.21 -27.83
CA LEU A 9 -11.78 -1.34 -28.74
C LEU A 9 -11.74 -2.68 -27.98
N VAL A 10 -11.04 -2.74 -26.84
CA VAL A 10 -11.01 -3.93 -25.97
C VAL A 10 -12.40 -4.25 -25.40
N PHE A 11 -13.15 -3.24 -24.94
CA PHE A 11 -14.50 -3.47 -24.44
C PHE A 11 -15.46 -3.90 -25.55
N PHE A 12 -15.35 -3.31 -26.73
CA PHE A 12 -16.07 -3.75 -27.91
C PHE A 12 -15.80 -5.23 -28.18
N ASP A 13 -14.53 -5.64 -28.20
CA ASP A 13 -14.11 -7.03 -28.42
C ASP A 13 -14.72 -8.02 -27.43
N LEU A 14 -14.71 -7.67 -26.13
CA LEU A 14 -15.30 -8.48 -25.06
C LEU A 14 -16.83 -8.57 -25.19
N SER A 15 -17.48 -7.49 -25.62
CA SER A 15 -18.94 -7.42 -25.81
C SER A 15 -19.43 -8.01 -27.14
N TYR A 16 -18.53 -8.26 -28.09
CA TYR A 16 -18.91 -8.58 -29.47
C TYR A 16 -19.71 -9.88 -29.59
N ILE A 17 -19.26 -10.97 -28.94
CA ILE A 17 -19.94 -12.27 -29.04
C ILE A 17 -21.36 -12.21 -28.45
N PRO A 18 -21.58 -11.73 -27.21
CA PRO A 18 -22.94 -11.60 -26.66
C PRO A 18 -23.87 -10.71 -27.48
N TRP A 19 -23.35 -9.66 -28.12
CA TRP A 19 -24.14 -8.70 -28.89
C TRP A 19 -24.10 -8.93 -30.41
N ARG A 20 -23.51 -10.04 -30.87
CA ARG A 20 -23.36 -10.32 -32.30
C ARG A 20 -24.68 -10.30 -33.05
N ASP A 21 -25.73 -10.87 -32.46
CA ASP A 21 -27.04 -10.97 -33.13
C ASP A 21 -27.68 -9.60 -33.36
N PHE A 22 -27.46 -8.68 -32.42
CA PHE A 22 -27.81 -7.28 -32.60
C PHE A 22 -26.99 -6.65 -33.74
N TYR A 23 -25.67 -6.85 -33.76
CA TYR A 23 -24.82 -6.32 -34.84
C TYR A 23 -25.15 -6.91 -36.21
N LEU A 24 -25.56 -8.17 -36.28
CA LEU A 24 -25.96 -8.83 -37.52
C LEU A 24 -27.23 -8.19 -38.09
N GLN A 25 -28.18 -7.84 -37.22
CA GLN A 25 -29.44 -7.22 -37.63
C GLN A 25 -29.28 -5.75 -38.04
N TYR A 26 -28.53 -4.95 -37.28
CA TYR A 26 -28.44 -3.50 -37.48
C TYR A 26 -27.22 -3.05 -38.28
N THR A 27 -26.11 -3.81 -38.22
CA THR A 27 -24.82 -3.43 -38.80
C THR A 27 -24.10 -4.63 -39.45
N PRO A 28 -24.70 -5.32 -40.44
CA PRO A 28 -24.15 -6.56 -41.00
C PRO A 28 -22.76 -6.41 -41.65
N LYS A 29 -22.39 -5.20 -42.09
CA LYS A 29 -21.03 -4.92 -42.59
C LYS A 29 -19.96 -5.05 -41.51
N LEU A 30 -20.29 -4.70 -40.26
CA LEU A 30 -19.39 -4.83 -39.13
C LEU A 30 -19.15 -6.31 -38.82
N THR A 31 -20.22 -7.12 -38.86
CA THR A 31 -20.09 -8.56 -38.58
C THR A 31 -19.27 -9.28 -39.64
N GLN A 32 -19.42 -8.93 -40.92
CA GLN A 32 -18.61 -9.53 -42.00
C GLN A 32 -17.09 -9.37 -41.79
N VAL A 33 -16.66 -8.22 -41.27
CA VAL A 33 -15.25 -7.93 -41.03
C VAL A 33 -14.79 -8.53 -39.70
N TYR A 34 -15.58 -8.33 -38.64
CA TYR A 34 -15.16 -8.71 -37.28
C TYR A 34 -15.35 -10.19 -36.96
N ASP A 35 -16.27 -10.88 -37.65
CA ASP A 35 -16.42 -12.33 -37.53
C ASP A 35 -15.12 -13.05 -37.88
N GLN A 36 -14.37 -12.58 -38.87
CA GLN A 36 -13.07 -13.14 -39.24
C GLN A 36 -12.08 -13.05 -38.09
N VAL A 37 -12.05 -11.92 -37.36
CA VAL A 37 -11.18 -11.71 -36.18
C VAL A 37 -11.53 -12.68 -35.05
N LYS A 38 -12.82 -13.04 -34.92
CA LYS A 38 -13.29 -14.01 -33.92
C LYS A 38 -13.31 -15.46 -34.41
N GLY A 39 -12.79 -15.73 -35.60
CA GLY A 39 -12.81 -17.05 -36.24
C GLY A 39 -14.23 -17.59 -36.43
N ILE A 40 -15.19 -16.70 -36.67
CA ILE A 40 -16.59 -17.00 -36.88
C ILE A 40 -16.83 -17.16 -38.38
N GLU A 41 -17.44 -18.28 -38.73
CA GLU A 41 -17.85 -18.60 -40.08
C GLU A 41 -19.35 -18.91 -40.11
N PRO A 42 -20.04 -18.65 -41.23
CA PRO A 42 -21.39 -19.14 -41.43
C PRO A 42 -21.45 -20.67 -41.26
N HIS A 43 -22.43 -21.17 -40.50
CA HIS A 43 -22.52 -22.61 -40.27
C HIS A 43 -22.88 -23.35 -41.57
N ARG A 44 -22.13 -24.42 -41.89
CA ARG A 44 -22.24 -25.13 -43.19
C ARG A 44 -23.64 -25.68 -43.43
N ASP A 45 -24.24 -26.36 -42.45
CA ASP A 45 -25.56 -26.97 -42.62
C ASP A 45 -26.71 -25.97 -42.74
N THR A 46 -26.69 -24.87 -41.95
CA THR A 46 -27.71 -23.83 -42.09
C THR A 46 -27.55 -23.07 -43.40
N GLN A 47 -26.33 -22.79 -43.85
CA GLN A 47 -26.08 -22.19 -45.16
C GLN A 47 -26.53 -23.09 -46.30
N ARG A 48 -26.26 -24.39 -46.22
CA ARG A 48 -26.75 -25.36 -47.21
C ARG A 48 -28.28 -25.35 -47.27
N TYR A 49 -28.94 -25.31 -46.12
CA TYR A 49 -30.40 -25.21 -46.03
C TYR A 49 -30.93 -23.94 -46.71
N LEU A 50 -30.39 -22.77 -46.34
CA LEU A 50 -30.81 -21.48 -46.90
C LEU A 50 -30.56 -21.40 -48.42
N ASN A 51 -29.43 -21.93 -48.89
CA ASN A 51 -29.12 -22.00 -50.32
C ASN A 51 -30.11 -22.88 -51.07
N GLN A 52 -30.54 -24.01 -50.49
CA GLN A 52 -31.55 -24.87 -51.09
C GLN A 52 -32.92 -24.17 -51.18
N VAL A 53 -33.33 -23.44 -50.13
CA VAL A 53 -34.58 -22.66 -50.16
C VAL A 53 -34.52 -21.55 -51.21
N ASN A 54 -33.37 -20.88 -51.35
CA ASN A 54 -33.17 -19.88 -52.39
C ASN A 54 -33.22 -20.49 -53.80
N ALA A 55 -32.65 -21.68 -53.99
CA ALA A 55 -32.71 -22.41 -55.25
C ALA A 55 -34.15 -22.82 -55.62
N LEU A 56 -34.92 -23.35 -54.65
CA LEU A 56 -36.34 -23.65 -54.82
C LEU A 56 -37.13 -22.38 -55.19
N SER A 57 -36.88 -21.26 -54.49
CA SER A 57 -37.53 -19.97 -54.79
C SER A 57 -37.27 -19.50 -56.22
N ALA A 58 -36.06 -19.71 -56.73
CA ALA A 58 -35.71 -19.39 -58.11
C ALA A 58 -36.41 -20.34 -59.13
N GLN A 59 -36.46 -21.64 -58.83
CA GLN A 59 -37.14 -22.64 -59.67
C GLN A 59 -38.64 -22.37 -59.77
N LEU A 60 -39.32 -22.08 -58.65
CA LEU A 60 -40.76 -21.80 -58.61
C LEU A 60 -41.17 -20.52 -59.37
N LYS A 61 -40.23 -19.62 -59.66
CA LYS A 61 -40.47 -18.43 -60.50
C LYS A 61 -40.45 -18.74 -61.99
N GLN A 62 -39.80 -19.84 -62.40
CA GLN A 62 -39.59 -20.22 -63.80
C GLN A 62 -40.47 -21.41 -64.22
N THR A 63 -40.81 -22.28 -63.26
CA THR A 63 -41.50 -23.54 -63.50
C THR A 63 -42.72 -23.65 -62.57
N ASN A 64 -43.74 -24.38 -63.00
CA ASN A 64 -44.92 -24.66 -62.18
C ASN A 64 -44.60 -25.58 -60.99
N LEU A 65 -45.34 -25.42 -59.89
CA LEU A 65 -45.17 -26.18 -58.64
C LEU A 65 -45.24 -27.71 -58.84
N ASP A 66 -46.05 -28.17 -59.80
CA ASP A 66 -46.30 -29.60 -60.05
C ASP A 66 -45.19 -30.28 -60.87
N SER A 67 -44.08 -29.60 -61.15
CA SER A 67 -42.99 -30.20 -61.94
C SER A 67 -42.20 -31.24 -61.12
N PRO A 68 -41.70 -32.32 -61.75
CA PRO A 68 -40.88 -33.33 -61.08
C PRO A 68 -39.60 -32.76 -60.45
N GLU A 69 -39.03 -31.72 -61.05
CA GLU A 69 -37.84 -31.03 -60.56
C GLU A 69 -38.12 -30.31 -59.23
N VAL A 70 -39.29 -29.67 -59.10
CA VAL A 70 -39.71 -28.99 -57.87
C VAL A 70 -39.94 -30.00 -56.75
N GLU A 71 -40.58 -31.14 -57.02
CA GLU A 71 -40.77 -32.20 -56.01
C GLU A 71 -39.42 -32.74 -55.50
N THR A 72 -38.44 -32.86 -56.39
CA THR A 72 -37.08 -33.28 -56.02
C THR A 72 -36.46 -32.27 -55.04
N SER A 73 -36.51 -30.97 -55.37
CA SER A 73 -36.01 -29.90 -54.50
C SER A 73 -36.72 -29.85 -53.14
N LEU A 74 -38.04 -30.08 -53.12
CA LEU A 74 -38.85 -30.18 -51.90
C LEU A 74 -38.49 -31.42 -51.07
N GLY A 75 -38.22 -32.56 -51.72
CA GLY A 75 -37.69 -33.77 -51.08
C GLY A 75 -36.35 -33.52 -50.38
N GLU A 76 -35.43 -32.81 -51.04
CA GLU A 76 -34.15 -32.43 -50.45
C GLU A 76 -34.31 -31.52 -49.24
N LEU A 77 -35.24 -30.55 -49.28
CA LEU A 77 -35.52 -29.68 -48.13
C LEU A 77 -36.10 -30.44 -46.94
N ARG A 78 -36.93 -31.46 -47.17
CA ARG A 78 -37.43 -32.34 -46.10
C ARG A 78 -36.28 -33.10 -45.43
N LEU A 79 -35.38 -33.69 -46.23
CA LEU A 79 -34.19 -34.37 -45.71
C LEU A 79 -33.27 -33.42 -44.92
N LEU A 80 -33.01 -32.22 -45.44
CA LEU A 80 -32.21 -31.22 -44.75
C LEU A 80 -32.90 -30.73 -43.46
N SER A 81 -34.23 -30.64 -43.44
CA SER A 81 -34.99 -30.26 -42.25
C SER A 81 -34.89 -31.30 -41.16
N ASN A 82 -35.00 -32.59 -41.51
CA ASN A 82 -34.84 -33.69 -40.56
C ASN A 82 -33.42 -33.70 -39.98
N ARG A 83 -32.40 -33.55 -40.84
CA ARG A 83 -31.01 -33.43 -40.37
C ARG A 83 -30.81 -32.24 -39.42
N LEU A 84 -31.39 -31.08 -39.74
CA LEU A 84 -31.32 -29.87 -38.92
C LEU A 84 -31.89 -30.10 -37.50
N ILE A 85 -32.98 -30.88 -37.41
CA ILE A 85 -33.63 -31.22 -36.14
C ILE A 85 -32.79 -32.19 -35.32
N GLU A 86 -32.25 -33.23 -35.96
CA GLU A 86 -31.51 -34.33 -35.32
C GLU A 86 -30.11 -33.92 -34.89
N GLU A 87 -29.34 -33.28 -35.78
CA GLU A 87 -27.94 -32.93 -35.53
C GLU A 87 -27.78 -31.66 -34.68
N ASN A 88 -28.83 -30.82 -34.59
CA ASN A 88 -28.84 -29.55 -33.87
C ASN A 88 -27.54 -28.72 -34.06
N PRO A 89 -27.29 -28.20 -35.28
CA PRO A 89 -26.10 -27.41 -35.57
C PRO A 89 -26.01 -26.09 -34.79
N PHE A 90 -27.02 -25.74 -34.01
CA PHE A 90 -27.04 -24.55 -33.16
C PHE A 90 -26.42 -24.79 -31.78
N ALA A 91 -26.19 -26.05 -31.39
CA ALA A 91 -25.66 -26.39 -30.07
C ALA A 91 -24.25 -25.83 -29.84
N LEU A 92 -23.37 -25.92 -30.84
CA LEU A 92 -21.98 -25.46 -30.72
C LEU A 92 -21.84 -23.94 -30.52
N ALA A 93 -22.82 -23.17 -30.97
CA ALA A 93 -22.84 -21.72 -30.82
C ALA A 93 -23.59 -21.25 -29.56
N ASP A 94 -24.06 -22.17 -28.72
CA ASP A 94 -24.98 -21.89 -27.59
C ASP A 94 -26.29 -21.23 -28.05
N LYS A 95 -26.81 -21.67 -29.21
CA LYS A 95 -28.00 -21.10 -29.86
C LYS A 95 -29.15 -22.09 -30.01
N SER A 96 -29.16 -23.19 -29.26
CA SER A 96 -30.24 -24.18 -29.35
C SER A 96 -31.64 -23.59 -29.10
N GLY A 97 -31.76 -22.52 -28.31
CA GLY A 97 -33.02 -21.78 -28.15
C GLY A 97 -33.56 -21.17 -29.45
N GLN A 98 -32.68 -20.77 -30.38
CA GLN A 98 -33.10 -20.25 -31.69
C GLN A 98 -33.67 -21.37 -32.57
N LEU A 99 -33.06 -22.56 -32.54
CA LEU A 99 -33.60 -23.73 -33.21
C LEU A 99 -34.98 -24.10 -32.65
N GLU A 100 -35.17 -24.09 -31.33
CA GLU A 100 -36.50 -24.35 -30.74
C GLU A 100 -37.54 -23.29 -31.14
N LYS A 101 -37.14 -22.02 -31.25
CA LYS A 101 -38.01 -20.97 -31.77
C LYS A 101 -38.42 -21.25 -33.23
N ILE A 102 -37.48 -21.63 -34.10
CA ILE A 102 -37.76 -22.04 -35.48
C ILE A 102 -38.73 -23.23 -35.51
N LYS A 103 -38.49 -24.25 -34.68
CA LYS A 103 -39.34 -25.43 -34.60
C LYS A 103 -40.77 -25.07 -34.22
N ASN A 104 -40.95 -24.18 -33.24
CA ASN A 104 -42.27 -23.73 -32.80
C ASN A 104 -42.99 -22.92 -33.88
N LEU A 105 -42.31 -21.97 -34.55
CA LEU A 105 -42.89 -21.20 -35.66
C LEU A 105 -43.44 -22.12 -36.76
N ILE A 106 -42.74 -23.21 -37.08
CA ILE A 106 -43.14 -24.14 -38.15
C ILE A 106 -44.27 -25.07 -37.69
N ARG A 107 -44.27 -25.53 -36.43
CA ARG A 107 -45.39 -26.27 -35.84
C ARG A 107 -46.67 -25.43 -35.85
N ASP A 108 -46.58 -24.18 -35.43
CA ASP A 108 -47.70 -23.25 -35.35
C ASP A 108 -48.25 -22.94 -36.75
N ARG A 109 -47.36 -22.77 -37.73
CA ARG A 109 -47.75 -22.48 -39.13
C ARG A 109 -48.47 -23.65 -39.80
N THR A 110 -48.03 -24.88 -39.55
CA THR A 110 -48.55 -26.10 -40.19
C THR A 110 -49.62 -26.82 -39.37
N HIS A 111 -49.87 -26.38 -38.13
CA HIS A 111 -50.76 -27.00 -37.15
C HIS A 111 -50.45 -28.50 -36.91
N LYS A 112 -49.16 -28.85 -36.86
CA LYS A 112 -48.69 -30.22 -36.60
C LYS A 112 -47.96 -30.30 -35.25
N ASN A 113 -48.25 -31.35 -34.48
CA ASN A 113 -47.60 -31.59 -33.19
C ASN A 113 -46.16 -32.10 -33.34
N SER A 114 -45.92 -33.01 -34.28
CA SER A 114 -44.58 -33.52 -34.58
C SER A 114 -43.82 -32.54 -35.45
N ILE A 115 -42.60 -32.19 -35.05
CA ILE A 115 -41.76 -31.27 -35.82
C ILE A 115 -41.33 -31.84 -37.18
N HIS A 116 -41.01 -33.13 -37.24
CA HIS A 116 -40.70 -33.83 -38.49
C HIS A 116 -41.89 -33.73 -39.45
N ALA A 117 -43.09 -34.05 -38.96
CA ALA A 117 -44.31 -33.94 -39.74
C ALA A 117 -44.63 -32.48 -40.15
N ALA A 118 -44.29 -31.51 -39.31
CA ALA A 118 -44.48 -30.09 -39.60
C ALA A 118 -43.60 -29.64 -40.78
N PHE A 119 -42.30 -29.95 -40.75
CA PHE A 119 -41.40 -29.65 -41.86
C PHE A 119 -41.74 -30.43 -43.13
N ASP A 120 -42.14 -31.71 -43.00
CA ASP A 120 -42.61 -32.51 -44.13
C ASP A 120 -43.85 -31.91 -44.78
N THR A 121 -44.77 -31.38 -43.98
CA THR A 121 -45.98 -30.70 -44.46
C THR A 121 -45.64 -29.37 -45.12
N LEU A 122 -44.80 -28.55 -44.49
CA LEU A 122 -44.39 -27.23 -45.00
C LEU A 122 -43.77 -27.34 -46.40
N TRP A 123 -42.89 -28.32 -46.60
CA TRP A 123 -42.19 -28.57 -47.87
C TRP A 123 -42.89 -29.63 -48.73
N SER A 124 -44.22 -29.66 -48.73
CA SER A 124 -45.00 -30.54 -49.62
C SER A 124 -45.68 -29.75 -50.72
N GLN A 125 -45.74 -30.33 -51.93
CA GLN A 125 -46.48 -29.72 -53.05
C GLN A 125 -47.95 -29.47 -52.70
N ALA A 126 -48.61 -30.42 -52.03
CA ALA A 126 -50.01 -30.32 -51.65
C ALA A 126 -50.28 -29.09 -50.76
N TYR A 127 -49.43 -28.86 -49.75
CA TYR A 127 -49.58 -27.72 -48.85
C TYR A 127 -49.25 -26.40 -49.56
N LEU A 128 -48.17 -26.35 -50.34
CA LEU A 128 -47.77 -25.14 -51.06
C LEU A 128 -48.78 -24.74 -52.14
N SER A 129 -49.49 -25.71 -52.74
CA SER A 129 -50.58 -25.45 -53.69
C SER A 129 -51.82 -24.88 -52.99
N GLN A 130 -52.17 -25.41 -51.81
CA GLN A 130 -53.33 -24.97 -51.03
C GLN A 130 -53.12 -23.62 -50.32
N ALA A 131 -51.97 -23.43 -49.66
CA ALA A 131 -51.66 -22.24 -48.86
C ALA A 131 -51.12 -21.08 -49.71
N GLY A 132 -50.59 -21.39 -50.89
CA GLY A 132 -49.93 -20.45 -51.79
C GLY A 132 -48.44 -20.35 -51.50
N TRP A 133 -47.62 -20.89 -52.40
CA TRP A 133 -46.18 -21.00 -52.23
C TRP A 133 -45.47 -19.66 -51.97
N GLN A 134 -45.95 -18.55 -52.55
CA GLN A 134 -45.36 -17.22 -52.29
C GLN A 134 -45.49 -16.82 -50.82
N LYS A 135 -46.67 -17.05 -50.21
CA LYS A 135 -46.92 -16.68 -48.81
C LYS A 135 -46.05 -17.49 -47.86
N GLU A 136 -45.86 -18.77 -48.14
CA GLU A 136 -45.03 -19.64 -47.31
C GLU A 136 -43.53 -19.33 -47.46
N LEU A 137 -43.08 -18.98 -48.67
CA LEU A 137 -41.71 -18.48 -48.87
C LEU A 137 -41.48 -17.12 -48.20
N ASP A 138 -42.45 -16.21 -48.25
CA ASP A 138 -42.37 -14.92 -47.58
C ASP A 138 -42.33 -15.07 -46.05
N PHE A 139 -43.16 -15.97 -45.51
CA PHE A 139 -43.09 -16.38 -44.09
C PHE A 139 -41.71 -16.92 -43.75
N PHE A 140 -41.17 -17.86 -44.54
CA PHE A 140 -39.85 -18.42 -44.29
C PHE A 140 -38.76 -17.34 -44.31
N ASN A 141 -38.77 -16.47 -45.33
CA ASN A 141 -37.79 -15.41 -45.49
C ASN A 141 -37.85 -14.35 -44.38
N THR A 142 -39.03 -14.10 -43.82
CA THR A 142 -39.23 -13.05 -42.81
C THR A 142 -39.03 -13.56 -41.39
N GLU A 143 -39.52 -14.77 -41.07
CA GLU A 143 -39.57 -15.28 -39.70
C GLU A 143 -38.49 -16.32 -39.41
N VAL A 144 -38.18 -17.20 -40.37
CA VAL A 144 -37.30 -18.35 -40.15
C VAL A 144 -35.86 -18.06 -40.58
N LYS A 145 -35.66 -17.46 -41.75
CA LYS A 145 -34.34 -17.17 -42.31
C LYS A 145 -33.47 -16.32 -41.38
N PRO A 146 -33.94 -15.22 -40.75
CA PRO A 146 -33.10 -14.42 -39.85
C PRO A 146 -32.61 -15.23 -38.64
N LEU A 147 -33.42 -16.15 -38.13
CA LEU A 147 -33.06 -17.04 -37.02
C LEU A 147 -32.07 -18.14 -37.44
N MET A 148 -32.00 -18.49 -38.72
CA MET A 148 -30.98 -19.41 -39.23
C MET A 148 -29.65 -18.72 -39.50
N GLU A 149 -29.69 -17.46 -39.95
CA GLU A 149 -28.50 -16.64 -40.23
C GLU A 149 -27.73 -16.23 -38.97
N THR A 150 -28.39 -16.19 -37.82
CA THR A 150 -27.72 -16.01 -36.52
C THR A 150 -26.85 -17.20 -36.14
N ASN A 151 -27.07 -18.40 -36.68
CA ASN A 151 -26.20 -19.54 -36.41
C ASN A 151 -24.83 -19.38 -37.06
N TYR A 152 -23.78 -19.77 -36.33
CA TYR A 152 -22.43 -19.70 -36.82
C TYR A 152 -21.58 -20.86 -36.29
N TYR A 153 -20.51 -21.15 -37.00
CA TYR A 153 -19.44 -22.02 -36.51
C TYR A 153 -18.30 -21.14 -36.02
N ARG A 154 -17.72 -21.48 -34.86
CA ARG A 154 -16.50 -20.80 -34.37
C ARG A 154 -15.36 -21.79 -34.39
N GLY A 155 -14.33 -21.48 -35.17
CA GLY A 155 -13.16 -22.34 -35.31
C GLY A 155 -12.44 -22.53 -33.97
N LEU A 156 -11.88 -23.72 -33.79
CA LEU A 156 -11.05 -24.06 -32.64
C LEU A 156 -9.58 -23.99 -33.05
N GLY A 157 -8.76 -23.35 -32.21
CA GLY A 157 -7.31 -23.37 -32.34
C GLY A 157 -6.72 -24.69 -31.88
N ILE A 158 -5.40 -24.85 -32.08
CA ILE A 158 -4.62 -26.04 -31.69
C ILE A 158 -4.70 -26.30 -30.17
N ASN A 159 -4.96 -25.24 -29.38
CA ASN A 159 -5.11 -25.29 -27.94
C ASN A 159 -6.52 -25.69 -27.45
N GLY A 160 -7.43 -26.05 -28.38
CA GLY A 160 -8.82 -26.38 -28.06
C GLY A 160 -9.69 -25.20 -27.62
N LYS A 161 -9.16 -23.98 -27.65
CA LYS A 161 -9.93 -22.75 -27.41
C LYS A 161 -10.45 -22.21 -28.73
N PHE A 162 -11.54 -21.45 -28.67
CA PHE A 162 -12.01 -20.73 -29.84
C PHE A 162 -10.95 -19.76 -30.37
N LEU A 163 -10.87 -19.64 -31.69
CA LEU A 163 -10.00 -18.69 -32.37
C LEU A 163 -10.37 -17.26 -31.93
N ASP A 164 -9.33 -16.46 -31.67
CA ASP A 164 -9.44 -15.06 -31.29
C ASP A 164 -8.17 -14.31 -31.73
N ASP A 165 -8.23 -13.77 -32.94
CA ASP A 165 -7.14 -13.05 -33.58
C ASP A 165 -7.12 -11.56 -33.23
N PHE A 166 -7.88 -11.14 -32.21
CA PHE A 166 -7.89 -9.74 -31.76
C PHE A 166 -6.49 -9.22 -31.42
N TRP A 167 -5.57 -10.11 -31.01
CA TRP A 167 -4.18 -9.73 -30.72
C TRP A 167 -3.52 -9.00 -31.91
N GLN A 168 -3.92 -9.29 -33.17
CA GLN A 168 -3.41 -8.63 -34.36
C GLN A 168 -3.84 -7.15 -34.43
N LEU A 169 -5.09 -6.86 -34.05
CA LEU A 169 -5.61 -5.49 -33.96
C LEU A 169 -5.01 -4.73 -32.77
N ASP A 170 -4.68 -5.45 -31.71
CA ASP A 170 -4.16 -4.87 -30.47
C ASP A 170 -2.64 -4.62 -30.51
N LEU A 171 -1.91 -5.40 -31.31
CA LEU A 171 -0.45 -5.35 -31.41
C LEU A 171 0.11 -3.95 -31.75
N PRO A 172 -0.46 -3.17 -32.70
CA PRO A 172 0.01 -1.81 -32.96
C PRO A 172 -0.10 -0.89 -31.74
N PHE A 173 -1.18 -1.03 -30.96
CA PHE A 173 -1.36 -0.25 -29.73
C PHE A 173 -0.37 -0.66 -28.65
N VAL A 174 -0.21 -1.96 -28.42
CA VAL A 174 0.76 -2.50 -27.45
C VAL A 174 2.18 -2.04 -27.81
N THR A 175 2.55 -2.08 -29.09
CA THR A 175 3.85 -1.60 -29.58
C THR A 175 4.02 -0.10 -29.31
N LEU A 176 2.99 0.71 -29.60
CA LEU A 176 3.03 2.14 -29.33
C LEU A 176 3.15 2.44 -27.81
N PHE A 177 2.44 1.69 -26.96
CA PHE A 177 2.54 1.84 -25.50
C PHE A 177 3.91 1.39 -24.98
N ALA A 178 4.48 0.33 -25.55
CA ALA A 178 5.84 -0.12 -25.24
C ALA A 178 6.86 0.99 -25.54
N LEU A 179 6.77 1.61 -26.72
CA LEU A 179 7.65 2.71 -27.11
C LEU A 179 7.44 3.95 -26.23
N ASP A 180 6.19 4.39 -25.99
CA ASP A 180 5.87 5.53 -25.13
C ASP A 180 6.42 5.32 -23.70
N SER A 181 6.25 4.12 -23.14
CA SER A 181 6.76 3.79 -21.82
C SER A 181 8.28 3.75 -21.77
N LEU A 182 8.94 3.17 -22.77
CA LEU A 182 10.40 3.14 -22.87
C LEU A 182 11.00 4.54 -22.94
N VAL A 183 10.48 5.40 -23.85
CA VAL A 183 10.96 6.78 -24.02
C VAL A 183 10.84 7.55 -22.71
N ARG A 184 9.71 7.43 -22.01
CA ARG A 184 9.49 8.10 -20.72
C ARG A 184 10.38 7.54 -19.62
N THR A 185 10.56 6.23 -19.56
CA THR A 185 11.44 5.57 -18.57
C THR A 185 12.89 6.02 -18.76
N ILE A 186 13.37 6.06 -20.01
CA ILE A 186 14.71 6.57 -20.34
C ILE A 186 14.83 8.05 -19.98
N ALA A 187 13.82 8.88 -20.28
CA ALA A 187 13.83 10.30 -19.91
C ALA A 187 13.89 10.52 -18.39
N ILE A 188 13.20 9.70 -17.59
CA ILE A 188 13.22 9.77 -16.13
C ILE A 188 14.58 9.36 -15.58
N SER A 189 15.15 8.25 -16.07
CA SER A 189 16.47 7.77 -15.66
C SER A 189 17.56 8.79 -16.03
N ARG A 190 17.49 9.40 -17.23
CA ARG A 190 18.44 10.46 -17.62
C ARG A 190 18.35 11.73 -16.77
N ARG A 191 17.16 12.05 -16.23
CA ARG A 191 16.96 13.23 -15.35
C ARG A 191 17.38 12.97 -13.91
N ASN A 192 17.44 11.71 -13.48
CA ASN A 192 17.73 11.33 -12.10
C ASN A 192 18.87 10.29 -12.09
N PRO A 193 20.14 10.73 -12.01
CA PRO A 193 21.30 9.83 -12.10
C PRO A 193 21.40 8.82 -10.94
N GLN A 194 20.62 8.99 -9.88
CA GLN A 194 20.53 8.05 -8.75
C GLN A 194 19.57 6.87 -9.02
N LEU A 195 18.77 6.92 -10.09
CA LEU A 195 17.74 5.90 -10.37
C LEU A 195 18.16 4.95 -11.48
N ASN A 196 18.05 3.66 -11.20
CA ASN A 196 18.19 2.61 -12.21
C ASN A 196 16.97 2.61 -13.17
N LEU A 197 17.15 2.04 -14.38
CA LEU A 197 16.06 1.93 -15.37
C LEU A 197 14.85 1.16 -14.81
N LEU A 198 15.11 0.12 -14.01
CA LEU A 198 14.07 -0.69 -13.36
C LEU A 198 13.28 0.15 -12.34
N GLU A 199 13.96 0.91 -11.49
CA GLU A 199 13.33 1.81 -10.53
C GLU A 199 12.52 2.91 -11.22
N ALA A 200 13.05 3.46 -12.32
CA ALA A 200 12.32 4.41 -13.15
C ALA A 200 11.06 3.80 -13.78
N MET A 201 11.10 2.51 -14.16
CA MET A 201 9.95 1.78 -14.69
C MET A 201 8.92 1.49 -13.59
N LEU A 202 9.35 1.08 -12.39
CA LEU A 202 8.48 0.83 -11.23
C LEU A 202 7.73 2.09 -10.78
N ARG A 203 8.34 3.27 -10.93
CA ARG A 203 7.64 4.55 -10.68
C ARG A 203 6.41 4.75 -11.58
N ARG A 204 6.35 4.02 -12.69
CA ARG A 204 5.22 4.00 -13.62
C ARG A 204 4.69 2.57 -13.80
N TRP A 205 4.67 1.79 -12.72
CA TRP A 205 4.20 0.40 -12.69
C TRP A 205 2.86 0.19 -13.42
N TYR A 206 1.94 1.15 -13.33
CA TYR A 206 0.64 1.09 -13.99
C TYR A 206 0.72 0.99 -15.52
N ASP A 207 1.76 1.52 -16.17
CA ASP A 207 1.94 1.45 -17.62
C ASP A 207 2.20 0.02 -18.11
N ILE A 208 2.68 -0.88 -17.24
CA ILE A 208 2.91 -2.30 -17.58
C ILE A 208 1.58 -2.96 -17.96
N PHE A 209 0.47 -2.57 -17.32
CA PHE A 209 -0.84 -3.12 -17.67
C PHE A 209 -1.33 -2.75 -19.07
N LEU A 210 -0.83 -1.67 -19.67
CA LEU A 210 -1.13 -1.34 -21.07
C LEU A 210 -0.56 -2.37 -22.04
N MET A 211 0.54 -3.03 -21.67
CA MET A 211 1.22 -4.02 -22.51
C MET A 211 0.74 -5.44 -22.24
N PHE A 212 -0.09 -5.64 -21.22
CA PHE A 212 -0.49 -6.97 -20.78
C PHE A 212 -1.46 -7.62 -21.80
N PRO A 213 -1.15 -8.82 -22.34
CA PRO A 213 -1.91 -9.40 -23.46
C PRO A 213 -3.12 -10.23 -23.01
N PHE A 214 -3.10 -10.83 -21.82
CA PHE A 214 -4.14 -11.79 -21.38
C PHE A 214 -5.26 -11.15 -20.55
N GLY A 215 -4.95 -10.12 -19.76
CA GLY A 215 -5.89 -9.38 -18.92
C GLY A 215 -6.18 -7.98 -19.46
N ARG A 216 -6.69 -7.87 -20.69
CA ARG A 216 -6.84 -6.56 -21.37
C ARG A 216 -7.77 -5.59 -20.65
N TRP A 217 -8.70 -6.07 -19.82
CA TRP A 217 -9.57 -5.23 -19.00
C TRP A 217 -8.80 -4.47 -17.90
N VAL A 218 -7.63 -4.96 -17.48
CA VAL A 218 -6.78 -4.29 -16.47
C VAL A 218 -6.26 -2.94 -17.00
N ARG A 219 -6.30 -2.71 -18.31
CA ARG A 219 -5.98 -1.43 -18.96
C ARG A 219 -6.86 -0.27 -18.48
N VAL A 220 -8.01 -0.55 -17.86
CA VAL A 220 -8.83 0.47 -17.19
C VAL A 220 -7.99 1.27 -16.20
N ILE A 221 -7.10 0.62 -15.43
CA ILE A 221 -6.28 1.27 -14.39
C ILE A 221 -5.39 2.38 -15.00
N PRO A 222 -4.44 2.08 -15.92
CA PRO A 222 -3.57 3.11 -16.49
C PRO A 222 -4.34 4.16 -17.30
N VAL A 223 -5.42 3.78 -17.99
CA VAL A 223 -6.23 4.75 -18.75
C VAL A 223 -6.89 5.75 -17.82
N THR A 224 -7.48 5.28 -16.71
CA THR A 224 -8.13 6.13 -15.70
C THR A 224 -7.14 7.12 -15.09
N ILE A 225 -5.94 6.63 -14.72
CA ILE A 225 -4.86 7.49 -14.18
C ILE A 225 -4.44 8.55 -15.22
N ARG A 226 -4.25 8.14 -16.48
CA ARG A 226 -3.86 9.08 -17.56
C ARG A 226 -4.95 10.11 -17.85
N LEU A 227 -6.24 9.75 -17.75
CA LEU A 227 -7.35 10.69 -17.94
C LEU A 227 -7.42 11.74 -16.84
N GLN A 228 -7.13 11.34 -15.58
CA GLN A 228 -6.99 12.27 -14.47
C GLN A 228 -5.81 13.22 -14.66
N GLN A 229 -4.64 12.72 -15.09
CA GLN A 229 -3.45 13.55 -15.34
C GLN A 229 -3.66 14.62 -16.43
N THR A 230 -4.65 14.41 -17.30
CA THR A 230 -5.03 15.36 -18.36
C THR A 230 -6.21 16.25 -17.99
N ASP A 231 -6.65 16.24 -16.72
CA ASP A 231 -7.82 16.96 -16.21
C ASP A 231 -9.13 16.69 -16.98
N LEU A 232 -9.21 15.58 -17.73
CA LEU A 232 -10.42 15.20 -18.47
C LEU A 232 -11.49 14.60 -17.55
N ILE A 233 -11.07 13.99 -16.44
CA ILE A 233 -11.93 13.40 -15.42
C ILE A 233 -11.37 13.77 -14.04
N ASN A 234 -12.18 14.45 -13.23
CA ASN A 234 -11.79 14.80 -11.86
C ASN A 234 -12.09 13.62 -10.91
N LEU A 235 -11.07 12.82 -10.62
CA LEU A 235 -11.12 11.71 -9.66
C LEU A 235 -10.64 12.11 -8.26
N GLU A 236 -10.41 13.39 -8.02
CA GLU A 236 -9.92 13.89 -6.73
C GLU A 236 -10.84 13.51 -5.55
N PRO A 237 -12.19 13.48 -5.67
CA PRO A 237 -13.07 13.02 -4.59
C PRO A 237 -12.82 11.57 -4.18
N ILE A 238 -12.59 10.68 -5.16
CA ILE A 238 -12.35 9.25 -4.90
C ILE A 238 -10.97 9.06 -4.27
N ARG A 239 -9.96 9.79 -4.76
CA ARG A 239 -8.61 9.77 -4.19
C ARG A 239 -8.61 10.30 -2.75
N GLN A 240 -9.35 11.38 -2.48
CA GLN A 240 -9.48 11.92 -1.12
C GLN A 240 -10.14 10.92 -0.18
N GLN A 241 -11.14 10.16 -0.64
CA GLN A 241 -11.76 9.09 0.13
C GLN A 241 -10.77 7.95 0.42
N ILE A 242 -10.07 7.45 -0.61
CA ILE A 242 -9.05 6.39 -0.45
C ILE A 242 -7.94 6.85 0.49
N ASN A 243 -7.45 8.08 0.32
CA ASN A 243 -6.41 8.64 1.19
C ASN A 243 -6.93 8.82 2.61
N ARG A 244 -8.18 9.24 2.82
CA ARG A 244 -8.75 9.38 4.16
C ARG A 244 -8.81 8.05 4.88
N ASP A 245 -9.30 7.00 4.22
CA ASP A 245 -9.43 5.68 4.84
C ASP A 245 -8.07 4.97 5.01
N PHE A 246 -7.16 5.13 4.05
CA PHE A 246 -5.80 4.60 4.15
C PHE A 246 -4.98 5.34 5.22
N VAL A 247 -4.98 6.67 5.20
CA VAL A 247 -4.25 7.49 6.17
C VAL A 247 -4.88 7.43 7.56
N ALA A 248 -6.20 7.34 7.72
CA ALA A 248 -6.81 7.22 9.05
C ALA A 248 -6.46 5.90 9.75
N ASN A 249 -6.49 4.78 9.01
CA ASN A 249 -6.07 3.49 9.55
C ASN A 249 -4.56 3.45 9.80
N PHE A 250 -3.77 4.01 8.89
CA PHE A 250 -2.31 3.97 8.99
C PHE A 250 -1.72 5.00 9.96
N ALA A 251 -2.34 6.16 10.15
CA ALA A 251 -1.86 7.20 11.06
C ALA A 251 -1.97 6.79 12.53
N GLY A 252 -3.01 6.03 12.90
CA GLY A 252 -3.13 5.46 14.23
C GLY A 252 -1.98 4.50 14.54
N GLU A 253 -1.67 3.61 13.61
CA GLU A 253 -0.57 2.65 13.75
C GLU A 253 0.80 3.32 13.70
N MET A 254 1.02 4.26 12.77
CA MET A 254 2.28 5.00 12.67
C MET A 254 2.56 5.86 13.89
N THR A 255 1.55 6.51 14.49
CA THR A 255 1.78 7.36 15.66
C THR A 255 2.16 6.54 16.89
N GLU A 256 1.58 5.36 17.04
CA GLU A 256 1.95 4.41 18.10
C GLU A 256 3.37 3.87 17.90
N VAL A 257 3.72 3.48 16.68
CA VAL A 257 5.07 3.03 16.28
C VAL A 257 6.10 4.13 16.55
N VAL A 258 5.80 5.38 16.20
CA VAL A 258 6.66 6.54 16.48
C VAL A 258 6.81 6.74 18.00
N GLY A 259 5.72 6.62 18.77
CA GLY A 259 5.75 6.76 20.23
C GLY A 259 6.58 5.68 20.93
N VAL A 260 6.41 4.42 20.52
CA VAL A 260 7.19 3.28 21.04
C VAL A 260 8.67 3.45 20.72
N GLU A 261 9.00 3.83 19.48
CA GLU A 261 10.39 4.01 19.07
C GLU A 261 11.09 5.14 19.84
N ILE A 262 10.39 6.27 20.09
CA ILE A 262 10.94 7.36 20.90
C ILE A 262 11.28 6.84 22.31
N VAL A 263 10.39 6.05 22.92
CA VAL A 263 10.62 5.48 24.25
C VAL A 263 11.77 4.47 24.23
N ASN A 264 11.84 3.61 23.21
CA ASN A 264 12.89 2.62 23.08
C ASN A 264 14.26 3.25 22.87
N GLN A 265 14.37 4.30 22.05
CA GLN A 265 15.63 5.03 21.90
C GLN A 265 16.06 5.70 23.20
N MET A 266 15.12 6.26 23.96
CA MET A 266 15.42 6.78 25.30
C MET A 266 15.89 5.68 26.24
N GLN A 267 15.21 4.52 26.25
CA GLN A 267 15.58 3.38 27.08
C GLN A 267 16.93 2.77 26.69
N GLU A 268 17.24 2.68 25.39
CA GLU A 268 18.53 2.20 24.89
C GLU A 268 19.66 3.17 25.24
N ALA A 269 19.45 4.47 25.08
CA ALA A 269 20.44 5.50 25.45
C ALA A 269 20.76 5.46 26.96
N ILE A 270 19.75 5.22 27.80
CA ILE A 270 19.93 5.04 29.25
C ILE A 270 20.57 3.68 29.57
N GLY A 271 20.09 2.60 28.95
CA GLY A 271 20.50 1.21 29.22
C GLY A 271 21.91 0.87 28.77
N ARG A 272 22.42 1.50 27.71
CA ARG A 272 23.80 1.32 27.24
C ARG A 272 24.85 2.06 28.09
N GLY A 273 24.41 2.85 29.08
CA GLY A 273 25.29 3.75 29.82
C GLY A 273 25.85 4.86 28.93
N ASP A 274 25.21 5.13 27.78
CA ASP A 274 25.65 6.17 26.86
C ASP A 274 25.48 7.54 27.51
N ALA A 275 24.45 7.75 28.33
CA ALA A 275 24.29 8.97 29.13
C ALA A 275 25.51 9.29 30.03
N THR A 276 26.11 8.29 30.69
CA THR A 276 27.31 8.51 31.51
C THR A 276 28.56 8.65 30.65
N ARG A 277 28.66 7.91 29.54
CA ARG A 277 29.77 8.04 28.59
C ARG A 277 29.76 9.41 27.90
N TRP A 278 28.59 9.98 27.62
CA TRP A 278 28.40 11.30 27.02
C TRP A 278 28.78 12.42 28.00
N LEU A 279 28.42 12.30 29.29
CA LEU A 279 28.81 13.26 30.33
C LEU A 279 30.32 13.31 30.61
N PHE A 280 31.05 12.21 30.39
CA PHE A 280 32.46 12.09 30.79
C PHE A 280 33.47 11.86 29.64
N GLN A 281 33.04 11.63 28.39
CA GLN A 281 33.92 11.39 27.24
C GLN A 281 33.47 12.14 25.97
N SER A 282 33.80 13.43 25.87
CA SER A 282 33.47 14.31 24.73
C SER A 282 34.27 14.05 23.42
N SER A 283 35.06 12.98 23.35
CA SER A 283 36.08 12.79 22.29
C SER A 283 35.82 11.62 21.32
N SER A 284 34.81 10.77 21.55
CA SER A 284 34.50 9.67 20.63
C SER A 284 33.51 10.11 19.54
N ARG A 285 33.95 11.07 18.72
CA ARG A 285 33.21 11.54 17.54
C ARG A 285 33.19 10.43 16.49
N ARG A 286 31.99 9.95 16.14
CA ARG A 286 31.70 9.44 14.79
C ARG A 286 30.21 9.26 14.46
N ALA A 287 29.30 9.26 15.44
CA ALA A 287 27.89 8.98 15.17
C ALA A 287 26.90 10.09 15.55
N TYR A 288 27.21 10.91 16.55
CA TYR A 288 26.31 11.92 17.09
C TYR A 288 26.39 13.22 16.28
N ILE A 289 25.24 13.68 15.76
CA ILE A 289 25.13 14.94 15.02
C ILE A 289 24.67 16.01 16.01
N THR A 290 25.53 17.01 16.23
CA THR A 290 25.17 18.17 17.03
C THR A 290 24.49 19.24 16.17
N VAL A 291 23.54 19.98 16.73
CA VAL A 291 22.85 21.08 16.03
C VAL A 291 23.76 22.29 15.93
N ASN A 292 24.61 22.48 16.93
CA ASN A 292 25.63 23.53 16.96
C ASN A 292 27.02 22.93 17.34
N ASN A 293 28.07 23.75 17.41
CA ASN A 293 29.44 23.27 17.73
C ASN A 293 29.70 23.08 19.24
N THR A 294 28.66 23.12 20.06
CA THR A 294 28.64 22.98 21.52
C THR A 294 27.97 21.65 21.84
N ASP A 295 28.39 21.04 22.95
CA ASP A 295 27.73 19.88 23.52
C ASP A 295 26.80 20.38 24.64
N GLU A 296 25.49 20.33 24.40
CA GLU A 296 24.46 20.90 25.27
C GLU A 296 24.45 20.24 26.65
N LEU A 297 24.71 18.93 26.71
CA LEU A 297 24.80 18.20 27.99
C LEU A 297 26.01 18.66 28.79
N GLN A 298 27.17 18.83 28.13
CA GLN A 298 28.36 19.37 28.76
C GLN A 298 28.16 20.83 29.21
N ALA A 299 27.47 21.63 28.40
CA ALA A 299 27.17 23.02 28.71
C ALA A 299 26.22 23.13 29.91
N ILE A 300 25.16 22.32 29.97
CA ILE A 300 24.24 22.22 31.12
C ILE A 300 25.02 21.80 32.37
N ALA A 301 25.83 20.75 32.29
CA ALA A 301 26.62 20.27 33.43
C ALA A 301 27.60 21.34 33.94
N SER A 302 28.30 22.01 33.02
CA SER A 302 29.23 23.09 33.36
C SER A 302 28.50 24.27 34.00
N ARG A 303 27.31 24.63 33.50
CA ARG A 303 26.48 25.69 34.07
C ARG A 303 25.99 25.33 35.48
N LEU A 304 25.53 24.10 35.68
CA LEU A 304 25.11 23.63 37.00
C LEU A 304 26.26 23.61 38.02
N ILE A 305 27.46 23.20 37.60
CA ILE A 305 28.67 23.27 38.44
C ILE A 305 29.01 24.73 38.75
N TYR A 306 28.97 25.62 37.76
CA TYR A 306 29.22 27.04 37.95
C TYR A 306 28.26 27.66 38.96
N LEU A 307 26.95 27.48 38.79
CA LEU A 307 25.92 27.96 39.72
C LEU A 307 26.12 27.37 41.13
N SER A 308 26.46 26.08 41.21
CA SER A 308 26.70 25.42 42.50
C SER A 308 27.89 26.01 43.24
N VAL A 309 28.99 26.32 42.53
CA VAL A 309 30.24 26.81 43.13
C VAL A 309 30.22 28.31 43.39
N TYR A 310 29.69 29.11 42.47
CA TYR A 310 29.78 30.57 42.56
C TYR A 310 28.58 31.21 43.24
N ASP A 311 27.37 30.66 43.06
CA ASP A 311 26.14 31.31 43.52
C ASP A 311 25.49 30.59 44.71
N VAL A 312 25.62 29.27 44.79
CA VAL A 312 25.03 28.46 45.86
C VAL A 312 26.00 28.29 47.02
N LEU A 313 27.27 27.95 46.76
CA LEU A 313 28.29 27.71 47.80
C LEU A 313 28.44 28.87 48.80
N PRO A 314 28.47 30.16 48.40
CA PRO A 314 28.56 31.26 49.35
C PRO A 314 27.33 31.36 50.28
N LYS A 315 26.15 30.95 49.80
CA LYS A 315 24.90 31.02 50.58
C LYS A 315 24.79 29.92 51.62
N ILE A 316 25.47 28.80 51.42
CA ILE A 316 25.53 27.67 52.36
C ILE A 316 26.81 27.65 53.20
N GLN A 317 27.69 28.65 53.03
CA GLN A 317 28.93 28.78 53.77
C GLN A 317 28.73 28.72 55.30
N PRO A 318 27.71 29.37 55.90
CA PRO A 318 27.48 29.28 57.34
C PRO A 318 27.17 27.85 57.81
N GLU A 319 26.35 27.13 57.06
CA GLU A 319 25.99 25.73 57.34
C GLU A 319 27.18 24.78 57.15
N LEU A 320 28.01 25.03 56.12
CA LEU A 320 29.28 24.31 55.93
C LEU A 320 30.23 24.55 57.10
N GLN A 321 30.35 25.80 57.55
CA GLN A 321 31.18 26.15 58.70
C GLN A 321 30.68 25.48 59.99
N ALA A 322 29.37 25.43 60.20
CA ALA A 322 28.76 24.75 61.35
C ALA A 322 29.05 23.24 61.33
N LEU A 323 28.96 22.59 60.16
CA LEU A 323 29.32 21.18 60.00
C LEU A 323 30.81 20.93 60.25
N VAL A 324 31.69 21.77 59.70
CA VAL A 324 33.13 21.67 59.94
C VAL A 324 33.45 21.87 61.42
N HIS A 325 32.81 22.82 62.10
CA HIS A 325 32.97 22.99 63.54
C HIS A 325 32.52 21.75 64.33
N GLN A 326 31.37 21.15 63.98
CA GLN A 326 30.90 19.93 64.63
C GLN A 326 31.87 18.76 64.42
N ILE A 327 32.38 18.58 63.20
CA ILE A 327 33.39 17.55 62.90
C ILE A 327 34.65 17.78 63.74
N ILE A 328 35.13 19.02 63.83
CA ILE A 328 36.28 19.37 64.66
C ILE A 328 35.98 19.12 66.15
N GLU A 329 34.78 19.42 66.63
CA GLU A 329 34.37 19.19 68.02
C GLU A 329 34.29 17.70 68.36
N ILE A 330 33.74 16.87 67.47
CA ILE A 330 33.72 15.40 67.60
C ILE A 330 35.14 14.86 67.65
N ILE A 331 36.01 15.31 66.74
CA ILE A 331 37.43 14.94 66.70
C ILE A 331 38.16 15.35 67.98
N LEU A 332 37.94 16.57 68.48
CA LEU A 332 38.58 17.08 69.69
C LEU A 332 38.09 16.34 70.94
N LYS A 333 36.79 16.05 71.06
CA LYS A 333 36.22 15.29 72.18
C LYS A 333 36.72 13.84 72.24
N GLN A 334 36.97 13.22 71.09
CA GLN A 334 37.48 11.85 70.99
C GLN A 334 39.01 11.77 71.14
N SER A 335 39.72 12.89 71.04
CA SER A 335 41.17 12.90 71.15
C SER A 335 41.62 12.79 72.62
N PRO A 336 42.46 11.78 72.98
CA PRO A 336 43.01 11.66 74.33
C PRO A 336 43.86 12.87 74.76
N ILE A 337 44.31 13.68 73.80
CA ILE A 337 45.07 14.92 74.02
C ILE A 337 44.19 16.00 74.67
N TYR A 338 42.90 16.10 74.30
CA TYR A 338 41.98 17.11 74.84
C TYR A 338 41.70 16.89 76.33
N GLN A 339 41.66 15.62 76.76
CA GLN A 339 41.51 15.27 78.18
C GLN A 339 42.78 15.53 78.99
N GLN A 340 43.98 15.39 78.39
CA GLN A 340 45.26 15.72 79.04
C GLN A 340 45.46 17.23 79.23
N PHE A 341 44.98 18.06 78.31
CA PHE A 341 45.11 19.52 78.39
C PHE A 341 44.21 20.16 79.45
N LYS A 342 43.10 19.51 79.85
CA LYS A 342 42.18 20.05 80.87
C LYS A 342 42.79 20.08 82.29
N ASN A 343 43.92 19.40 82.52
CA ASN A 343 44.47 19.15 83.86
C ASN A 343 45.87 19.76 84.13
N LEU A 344 46.42 20.62 83.27
CA LEU A 344 47.76 21.19 83.45
C LEU A 344 47.75 22.72 83.59
N PRO A 345 48.21 23.29 84.72
CA PRO A 345 48.41 24.73 84.85
C PRO A 345 49.73 25.16 84.18
N GLY A 346 49.62 26.06 83.19
CA GLY A 346 50.74 26.83 82.64
C GLY A 346 51.37 26.27 81.35
N LEU A 347 50.81 26.61 80.18
CA LEU A 347 51.43 26.39 78.86
C LEU A 347 51.02 27.49 77.88
N ASN A 348 51.93 28.43 77.61
CA ASN A 348 51.74 29.55 76.67
C ASN A 348 52.58 29.40 75.38
N GLN A 349 53.14 28.23 75.08
CA GLN A 349 53.92 28.02 73.85
C GLN A 349 53.67 26.62 73.28
N LEU A 350 52.95 26.57 72.16
CA LEU A 350 52.73 25.36 71.36
C LEU A 350 53.93 25.13 70.42
N PRO A 351 54.60 23.96 70.43
CA PRO A 351 55.67 23.67 69.49
C PRO A 351 55.13 23.26 68.11
N HIS A 352 55.82 23.69 67.05
CA HIS A 352 55.44 23.47 65.63
C HIS A 352 55.25 21.99 65.22
N GLN A 353 55.81 21.04 65.99
CA GLN A 353 55.75 19.60 65.72
C GLN A 353 54.39 18.96 66.05
N LEU A 354 53.52 19.65 66.79
CA LEU A 354 52.15 19.19 67.03
C LEU A 354 51.31 19.19 65.74
N SER A 355 51.58 20.12 64.82
CA SER A 355 50.84 20.24 63.56
C SER A 355 51.01 19.03 62.64
N GLU A 356 52.25 18.52 62.50
CA GLU A 356 52.53 17.39 61.60
C GLU A 356 51.98 16.07 62.14
N ASN A 357 52.07 15.84 63.45
CA ASN A 357 51.54 14.63 64.07
C ASN A 357 50.00 14.66 64.17
N LEU A 358 49.39 15.83 64.37
CA LEU A 358 47.93 15.99 64.29
C LEU A 358 47.43 15.73 62.87
N ALA A 359 48.06 16.28 61.83
CA ALA A 359 47.66 16.03 60.44
C ALA A 359 47.74 14.54 60.06
N LYS A 360 48.78 13.84 60.54
CA LYS A 360 48.99 12.41 60.26
C LYS A 360 48.00 11.51 61.02
N SER A 361 47.73 11.81 62.30
CA SER A 361 46.69 11.10 63.08
C SER A 361 45.28 11.42 62.62
N LEU A 362 44.99 12.66 62.21
CA LEU A 362 43.72 13.07 61.61
C LEU A 362 43.43 12.22 60.37
N SER A 363 44.39 12.12 59.45
CA SER A 363 44.25 11.34 58.20
C SER A 363 43.95 9.86 58.45
N GLN A 364 44.56 9.24 59.46
CA GLN A 364 44.33 7.83 59.82
C GLN A 364 43.07 7.57 60.64
N THR A 365 42.58 8.56 61.39
CA THR A 365 41.38 8.43 62.24
C THR A 365 40.11 8.86 61.49
N THR A 366 40.25 9.54 60.33
CA THR A 366 39.12 10.07 59.54
C THR A 366 38.05 9.04 59.20
N GLN A 367 38.40 7.77 58.94
CA GLN A 367 37.40 6.76 58.54
C GLN A 367 36.45 6.38 59.69
N ASN A 368 36.99 6.00 60.86
CA ASN A 368 36.17 5.59 62.01
C ASN A 368 35.45 6.80 62.66
N THR A 369 36.06 7.98 62.60
CA THR A 369 35.42 9.22 63.09
C THR A 369 34.31 9.70 62.15
N LEU A 370 34.40 9.48 60.83
CA LEU A 370 33.28 9.74 59.91
C LEU A 370 32.10 8.82 60.24
N GLU A 371 32.34 7.54 60.49
CA GLU A 371 31.29 6.59 60.88
C GLU A 371 30.60 7.04 62.17
N THR A 372 31.38 7.43 63.18
CA THR A 372 30.82 7.92 64.46
C THR A 372 30.11 9.26 64.31
N ALA A 373 30.59 10.16 63.44
CA ALA A 373 29.94 11.43 63.14
C ALA A 373 28.61 11.22 62.40
N LEU A 374 28.52 10.22 61.51
CA LEU A 374 27.28 9.87 60.81
C LEU A 374 26.20 9.32 61.75
N GLU A 375 26.56 8.84 62.93
CA GLU A 375 25.63 8.38 63.98
C GLU A 375 25.22 9.50 64.97
N ASP A 376 25.92 10.65 64.99
CA ASP A 376 25.61 11.76 65.88
C ASP A 376 24.29 12.46 65.45
N PRO A 377 23.25 12.50 66.31
CA PRO A 377 21.99 13.17 66.01
C PRO A 377 22.15 14.65 65.63
N GLU A 378 23.14 15.34 66.20
CA GLU A 378 23.41 16.76 65.91
C GLU A 378 24.04 16.93 64.51
N PHE A 379 24.95 16.04 64.13
CA PHE A 379 25.53 15.99 62.79
C PHE A 379 24.46 15.66 61.72
N ILE A 380 23.57 14.70 61.98
CA ILE A 380 22.44 14.37 61.09
C ILE A 380 21.50 15.59 60.92
N ALA A 381 21.22 16.31 62.00
CA ALA A 381 20.38 17.51 61.94
C ALA A 381 21.03 18.66 61.14
N LEU A 382 22.34 18.87 61.30
CA LEU A 382 23.11 19.87 60.56
C LEU A 382 23.25 19.52 59.07
N THR A 383 23.48 18.24 58.74
CA THR A 383 23.54 17.78 57.34
C THR A 383 22.19 17.91 56.66
N ALA A 384 21.09 17.53 57.31
CA ALA A 384 19.74 17.76 56.79
C ALA A 384 19.45 19.25 56.56
N ARG A 385 19.93 20.13 57.44
CA ARG A 385 19.81 21.59 57.29
C ARG A 385 20.64 22.11 56.11
N LEU A 386 21.88 21.63 55.96
CA LEU A 386 22.75 21.96 54.83
C LEU A 386 22.09 21.54 53.51
N VAL A 387 21.62 20.31 53.40
CA VAL A 387 20.94 19.79 52.19
C VAL A 387 19.72 20.63 51.85
N LYS A 388 18.88 20.95 52.84
CA LYS A 388 17.71 21.79 52.65
C LYS A 388 18.08 23.21 52.19
N LYS A 389 19.09 23.80 52.79
CA LYS A 389 19.58 25.14 52.43
C LYS A 389 20.22 25.18 51.05
N PHE A 390 20.98 24.15 50.71
CA PHE A 390 21.53 23.95 49.37
C PHE A 390 20.42 23.83 48.34
N GLN A 391 19.40 23.00 48.58
CA GLN A 391 18.26 22.85 47.69
C GLN A 391 17.53 24.19 47.48
N THR A 392 17.20 24.91 48.56
CA THR A 392 16.51 26.21 48.45
C THR A 392 17.37 27.27 47.76
N ALA A 393 18.68 27.29 48.03
CA ALA A 393 19.61 28.23 47.40
C ALA A 393 19.78 27.93 45.91
N LEU A 394 19.90 26.66 45.54
CA LEU A 394 19.98 26.20 44.15
C LEU A 394 18.68 26.48 43.41
N GLU A 395 17.52 26.18 44.00
CA GLU A 395 16.22 26.47 43.39
C GLU A 395 16.04 27.97 43.11
N PHE A 396 16.39 28.81 44.09
CA PHE A 396 16.32 30.27 43.94
C PHE A 396 17.26 30.78 42.83
N GLU A 397 18.48 30.24 42.74
CA GLU A 397 19.44 30.61 41.69
C GLU A 397 19.00 30.11 40.32
N LEU A 398 18.48 28.89 40.23
CA LEU A 398 17.95 28.33 38.98
C LEU A 398 16.72 29.10 38.47
N GLN A 399 15.89 29.65 39.36
CA GLN A 399 14.70 30.44 39.00
C GLN A 399 15.03 31.86 38.51
N LYS A 400 16.29 32.33 38.59
CA LYS A 400 16.66 33.63 38.02
C LYS A 400 16.44 33.64 36.51
N GLN A 401 15.95 34.77 35.99
CA GLN A 401 15.56 34.92 34.58
C GLN A 401 16.70 34.57 33.61
N GLU A 402 17.94 34.99 33.91
CA GLU A 402 19.12 34.69 33.10
C GLU A 402 19.42 33.18 33.04
N ASN A 403 19.39 32.50 34.20
CA ASN A 403 19.67 31.07 34.32
C ASN A 403 18.57 30.22 33.69
N THR A 404 17.30 30.58 33.90
CA THR A 404 16.17 29.90 33.28
C THR A 404 16.20 30.01 31.77
N GLN A 405 16.49 31.17 31.21
CA GLN A 405 16.54 31.36 29.76
C GLN A 405 17.69 30.58 29.11
N GLU A 406 18.88 30.63 29.70
CA GLU A 406 20.05 29.91 29.19
C GLU A 406 19.86 28.38 29.28
N LEU A 407 19.38 27.88 30.43
CA LEU A 407 19.09 26.44 30.58
C LEU A 407 17.94 25.98 29.69
N GLN A 408 16.91 26.80 29.48
CA GLN A 408 15.85 26.49 28.54
C GLN A 408 16.36 26.42 27.09
N ALA A 409 17.22 27.35 26.69
CA ALA A 409 17.84 27.32 25.36
C ALA A 409 18.65 26.03 25.16
N LEU A 410 19.51 25.69 26.12
CA LEU A 410 20.29 24.46 26.08
C LEU A 410 19.43 23.19 26.07
N LEU A 411 18.30 23.18 26.80
CA LEU A 411 17.37 22.06 26.79
C LEU A 411 16.61 21.93 25.46
N VAL A 412 16.24 23.06 24.84
CA VAL A 412 15.61 23.07 23.51
C VAL A 412 16.59 22.55 22.46
N ASP A 413 17.83 23.02 22.49
CA ASP A 413 18.88 22.57 21.57
C ASP A 413 19.16 21.07 21.76
N MET A 414 19.25 20.58 23.00
CA MET A 414 19.41 19.15 23.29
C MET A 414 18.25 18.31 22.74
N LEU A 415 17.01 18.78 22.84
CA LEU A 415 15.85 18.09 22.25
C LEU A 415 15.91 18.08 20.71
N GLU A 416 16.42 19.14 20.10
CA GLU A 416 16.63 19.22 18.66
C GLU A 416 17.70 18.21 18.20
N GLU A 417 18.78 18.05 18.96
CA GLU A 417 19.80 17.04 18.69
C GLU A 417 19.24 15.61 18.80
N ILE A 418 18.45 15.33 19.84
CA ILE A 418 17.77 14.03 19.99
C ILE A 418 16.87 13.77 18.78
N LYS A 419 16.13 14.77 18.31
CA LYS A 419 15.24 14.66 17.15
C LYS A 419 16.01 14.37 15.85
N ILE A 420 17.16 15.02 15.62
CA ILE A 420 17.98 14.78 14.42
C ILE A 420 18.58 13.37 14.45
N ASN A 421 19.09 12.95 15.60
CA ASN A 421 19.66 11.62 15.76
C ASN A 421 18.58 10.52 15.67
N TYR A 422 17.34 10.80 16.10
CA TYR A 422 16.18 9.93 15.91
C TYR A 422 15.89 9.65 14.43
N VAL A 423 15.86 10.69 13.58
CA VAL A 423 15.59 10.54 12.14
C VAL A 423 16.64 9.65 11.47
N LYS A 424 17.92 9.81 11.85
CA LYS A 424 19.00 9.00 11.33
C LYS A 424 18.95 7.54 11.82
N GLY A 425 18.55 7.32 13.08
CA GLY A 425 18.39 5.96 13.63
C GLY A 425 17.33 5.14 12.89
N ILE A 426 16.23 5.77 12.45
CA ILE A 426 15.18 5.11 11.66
C ILE A 426 15.68 4.68 10.28
N GLU A 427 16.54 5.49 9.64
CA GLU A 427 17.16 5.12 8.35
C GLU A 427 18.04 3.88 8.46
N GLU A 428 18.63 3.61 9.64
CA GLU A 428 19.55 2.49 9.87
C GLU A 428 18.84 1.21 10.34
N LYS A 429 17.81 1.30 11.19
CA LYS A 429 17.11 0.14 11.80
C LYS A 429 16.01 -0.46 10.90
N GLY A 430 15.42 0.35 10.02
CA GLY A 430 14.36 -0.08 9.10
C GLY A 430 12.98 -0.21 9.77
N VAL A 431 11.92 0.10 9.02
CA VAL A 431 10.55 0.26 9.54
C VAL A 431 9.92 -1.07 10.01
N GLU A 432 10.39 -2.21 9.50
CA GLU A 432 9.79 -3.53 9.73
C GLU A 432 9.95 -4.00 11.19
N GLU A 433 11.12 -3.79 11.79
CA GLU A 433 11.42 -4.20 13.18
C GLU A 433 10.56 -3.43 14.19
N ILE A 434 10.30 -2.15 13.90
CA ILE A 434 9.48 -1.26 14.74
C ILE A 434 7.99 -1.65 14.68
N LEU A 435 7.52 -2.14 13.53
CA LEU A 435 6.14 -2.62 13.35
C LEU A 435 5.89 -3.93 14.13
N GLU A 436 6.86 -4.84 14.15
CA GLU A 436 6.77 -6.08 14.92
C GLU A 436 6.71 -5.80 16.42
N GLU A 437 7.54 -4.88 16.93
CA GLU A 437 7.57 -4.54 18.35
C GLU A 437 6.28 -3.85 18.83
N SER A 438 5.75 -2.89 18.06
CA SER A 438 4.45 -2.28 18.35
C SER A 438 3.33 -3.32 18.40
N SER A 439 3.36 -4.31 17.50
CA SER A 439 2.38 -5.39 17.46
C SER A 439 2.45 -6.30 18.70
N GLN A 440 3.65 -6.60 19.19
CA GLN A 440 3.85 -7.38 20.42
C GLN A 440 3.34 -6.64 21.66
N LEU A 441 3.60 -5.33 21.77
CA LEU A 441 3.11 -4.49 22.86
C LEU A 441 1.57 -4.43 22.90
N ARG A 442 0.91 -4.33 21.74
CA ARG A 442 -0.57 -4.44 21.67
C ARG A 442 -1.09 -5.78 22.19
N GLN A 443 -0.38 -6.88 21.91
CA GLN A 443 -0.78 -8.20 22.38
C GLN A 443 -0.62 -8.34 23.90
N ILE A 444 0.38 -7.68 24.49
CA ILE A 444 0.59 -7.63 25.94
C ILE A 444 -0.48 -6.75 26.59
N ALA A 445 -0.79 -5.58 26.02
CA ALA A 445 -1.79 -4.66 26.57
C ALA A 445 -3.25 -5.15 26.48
N ARG A 446 -3.53 -6.16 25.63
CA ARG A 446 -4.85 -6.81 25.49
C ARG A 446 -5.04 -8.03 26.40
N LYS A 447 -4.01 -8.49 27.09
CA LYS A 447 -4.10 -9.48 28.17
C LYS A 447 -4.29 -8.77 29.50
#